data_AF-A0A317Z4N5-F1
#
_entry.id   AF-A0A317Z4N5-F1
#
_cell.length_a   1.000
_cell.length_b   1.000
_cell.length_c   1.000
_cell.angle_alpha   90.00
_cell.angle_beta   90.00
_cell.angle_gamma   90.00
#
_symmetry.space_group_name_H-M   'P 1'
#
loop_
_entity.id
_entity.type
_entity.pdbx_description
1 polymer ?
#
loop_
_entity_poly.entity_id
_entity_poly.type
_entity_poly.pdbx_seq_one_letter_code
_entity_poly.pdbx_strand_id
1 'polypeptide(L)'
;LPAIMVGFFQRKFDRRFPKMGEAKYTEKTFEMMDEGERHITVVSLYKVYHMNLSLIIIGVVLLSFFSLVTGINQFLGILFMIVLFAYNTFGYLWKVSRFYREG
;
A
#
# COMPACT_ATOMS: atom_id res chain seq x y z
N LEU A 1 -12.42 -4.03 9.10
CA LEU A 1 -13.85 -4.43 9.13
C LEU A 1 -14.47 -4.50 7.72
N PRO A 2 -14.46 -3.45 6.87
CA PRO A 2 -15.12 -3.51 5.55
C PRO A 2 -14.47 -4.52 4.59
N ALA A 3 -13.14 -4.64 4.60
CA ALA A 3 -12.42 -5.62 3.77
C ALA A 3 -12.83 -7.07 4.07
N ILE A 4 -13.09 -7.40 5.34
CA ILE A 4 -13.49 -8.75 5.78
C ILE A 4 -14.89 -9.10 5.26
N MET A 5 -15.82 -8.14 5.34
CA MET A 5 -17.19 -8.28 4.82
C MET A 5 -17.19 -8.51 3.31
N VAL A 6 -16.35 -7.80 2.55
CA VAL A 6 -16.26 -7.92 1.10
C VAL A 6 -15.83 -9.33 0.66
N GLY A 7 -14.79 -9.90 1.26
CA GLY A 7 -14.34 -11.26 0.88
C GLY A 7 -15.27 -12.38 1.33
N PHE A 8 -15.96 -12.21 2.47
CA PHE A 8 -17.06 -13.11 2.83
C PHE A 8 -18.22 -13.04 1.82
N PHE A 9 -18.53 -11.84 1.33
CA PHE A 9 -19.59 -11.63 0.35
C PHE A 9 -19.22 -12.22 -1.02
N GLN A 10 -18.03 -11.95 -1.54
CA GLN A 10 -17.57 -12.47 -2.84
C GLN A 10 -17.63 -14.00 -2.92
N ARG A 11 -17.19 -14.70 -1.86
CA ARG A 11 -17.24 -16.16 -1.81
C ARG A 11 -18.66 -16.74 -1.68
N LYS A 12 -19.61 -15.96 -1.17
CA LYS A 12 -21.04 -16.33 -1.13
C LYS A 12 -21.65 -16.32 -2.53
N PHE A 13 -21.21 -15.40 -3.40
CA PHE A 13 -21.69 -15.30 -4.79
C PHE A 13 -20.95 -16.25 -5.74
N ASP A 14 -19.64 -16.41 -5.59
CA ASP A 14 -18.85 -17.34 -6.39
C ASP A 14 -17.90 -18.16 -5.50
N ARG A 15 -18.15 -19.47 -5.42
CA ARG A 15 -17.39 -20.41 -4.57
C ARG A 15 -15.96 -20.63 -5.06
N ARG A 16 -15.61 -20.18 -6.27
CA ARG A 16 -14.26 -20.27 -6.83
C ARG A 16 -13.28 -19.33 -6.13
N PHE A 17 -13.77 -18.24 -5.53
CA PHE A 17 -12.91 -17.32 -4.78
C PHE A 17 -12.26 -18.02 -3.57
N PRO A 18 -10.95 -17.78 -3.34
CA PRO A 18 -10.21 -18.37 -2.23
C PRO A 18 -10.81 -17.96 -0.88
N LYS A 19 -10.54 -18.72 0.18
CA LYS A 19 -10.98 -18.34 1.54
C LYS A 19 -10.11 -17.23 2.10
N MET A 20 -10.70 -16.23 2.77
CA MET A 20 -9.92 -15.31 3.59
C MET A 20 -9.05 -16.09 4.58
N GLY A 21 -7.74 -15.87 4.53
CA GLY A 21 -6.74 -16.59 5.34
C GLY A 21 -6.10 -17.80 4.65
N GLU A 22 -6.51 -18.17 3.42
CA GLU A 22 -5.76 -19.15 2.63
C GLU A 22 -4.38 -18.62 2.23
N ALA A 23 -3.38 -19.50 2.22
CA ALA A 23 -2.07 -19.20 1.68
C ALA A 23 -2.20 -18.71 0.22
N LYS A 24 -1.45 -17.66 -0.14
CA LYS A 24 -1.47 -17.03 -1.47
C LYS A 24 -2.85 -16.50 -1.89
N TYR A 25 -3.73 -16.14 -0.94
CA TYR A 25 -5.07 -15.58 -1.23
C TYR A 25 -5.06 -14.47 -2.29
N THR A 26 -4.14 -13.51 -2.14
CA THR A 26 -4.02 -12.37 -3.06
C THR A 26 -3.67 -12.82 -4.47
N GLU A 27 -2.74 -13.77 -4.61
CA GLU A 27 -2.26 -14.30 -5.90
C GLU A 27 -3.40 -15.06 -6.61
N LYS A 28 -4.06 -15.98 -5.89
CA LYS A 28 -5.21 -16.73 -6.42
C LYS A 28 -6.39 -15.82 -6.82
N THR A 29 -6.65 -14.77 -6.04
CA THR A 29 -7.71 -13.80 -6.37
C THR A 29 -7.34 -13.01 -7.62
N PHE A 30 -6.06 -12.66 -7.77
CA PHE A 30 -5.54 -11.88 -8.90
C PHE A 30 -5.48 -12.70 -10.20
N GLU A 31 -5.26 -14.01 -10.11
CA GLU A 31 -5.33 -14.96 -11.24
C GLU A 31 -6.76 -15.19 -11.73
N MET A 32 -7.77 -15.02 -10.86
CA MET A 32 -9.18 -15.16 -11.22
C MET A 32 -9.79 -13.88 -11.81
N MET A 33 -9.07 -12.76 -11.76
CA MET A 33 -9.51 -11.48 -12.33
C MET A 33 -9.33 -11.46 -13.84
N ASP A 34 -10.28 -10.84 -14.53
CA ASP A 34 -10.15 -10.55 -15.96
C ASP A 34 -8.99 -9.57 -16.22
N GLU A 35 -8.41 -9.57 -17.42
CA GLU A 35 -7.26 -8.72 -17.77
C GLU A 35 -7.55 -7.22 -17.56
N GLY A 36 -8.79 -6.79 -17.83
CA GLY A 36 -9.25 -5.42 -17.56
C GLY A 36 -9.27 -5.07 -16.08
N GLU A 37 -9.85 -5.93 -15.23
CA GLU A 37 -9.90 -5.74 -13.77
C GLU A 37 -8.50 -5.77 -13.15
N ARG A 38 -7.64 -6.65 -13.65
CA ARG A 38 -6.25 -6.77 -13.25
C ARG A 38 -5.49 -5.48 -13.55
N HIS A 39 -5.64 -4.93 -14.76
CA HIS A 39 -5.00 -3.66 -15.14
C HIS A 39 -5.45 -2.50 -14.24
N ILE A 40 -6.77 -2.35 -14.04
CA ILE A 40 -7.32 -1.30 -13.15
C ILE A 40 -6.78 -1.45 -11.73
N THR A 41 -6.72 -2.68 -11.21
CA THR A 41 -6.20 -2.95 -9.86
C THR A 41 -4.73 -2.55 -9.74
N VAL A 42 -3.88 -2.91 -10.71
CA VAL A 42 -2.45 -2.53 -10.70
C VAL A 42 -2.28 -1.01 -10.78
N VAL A 43 -2.98 -0.35 -11.69
CA VAL A 43 -2.94 1.12 -11.85
C VAL A 43 -3.40 1.81 -10.57
N SER A 44 -4.46 1.30 -9.93
CA SER A 44 -4.95 1.82 -8.65
C SER A 44 -3.89 1.68 -7.54
N LEU A 45 -3.19 0.54 -7.49
CA LEU A 45 -2.16 0.25 -6.51
C LEU A 45 -0.96 1.19 -6.69
N TYR A 46 -0.54 1.43 -7.93
CA TYR A 46 0.50 2.39 -8.26
C TYR A 46 0.11 3.82 -7.86
N LYS A 47 -1.13 4.23 -8.18
CA LYS A 47 -1.63 5.56 -7.82
C LYS A 47 -1.68 5.77 -6.30
N VAL A 48 -2.15 4.77 -5.55
CA VAL A 48 -2.20 4.80 -4.08
C VAL A 48 -0.80 4.85 -3.48
N TYR A 49 0.16 4.10 -4.05
CA TYR A 49 1.56 4.18 -3.62
C TYR A 49 2.13 5.58 -3.82
N HIS A 50 1.92 6.17 -5.00
CA HIS A 50 2.40 7.52 -5.30
C HIS A 50 1.74 8.58 -4.39
N MET A 51 0.44 8.45 -4.08
CA MET A 51 -0.24 9.32 -3.12
C MET A 51 0.29 9.17 -1.69
N ASN A 52 0.62 7.94 -1.24
CA ASN A 52 1.24 7.75 0.08
C ASN A 52 2.61 8.42 0.14
N LEU A 53 3.41 8.29 -0.92
CA LEU A 53 4.72 8.92 -0.99
C LEU A 53 4.62 10.45 -0.93
N SER A 54 3.68 11.04 -1.68
CA SER A 54 3.49 12.50 -1.67
C SER A 54 2.97 13.02 -0.32
N LEU A 55 2.08 12.30 0.35
CA LEU A 55 1.60 12.61 1.70
C LEU A 55 2.74 12.64 2.72
N ILE A 56 3.65 11.66 2.67
CA ILE A 56 4.81 11.61 3.57
C ILE A 56 5.73 12.81 3.33
N ILE A 57 6.00 13.15 2.06
CA ILE A 57 6.81 14.33 1.71
C ILE A 57 6.17 15.61 2.24
N ILE A 58 4.87 15.80 2.03
CA ILE A 58 4.14 16.96 2.56
C ILE A 58 4.22 17.00 4.09
N GLY A 59 4.08 15.85 4.76
CA GLY A 59 4.22 15.74 6.21
C GLY A 59 5.61 16.17 6.72
N VAL A 60 6.67 15.75 6.04
CA VAL A 60 8.05 16.17 6.36
C VAL A 60 8.22 17.68 6.17
N VAL A 61 7.70 18.25 5.08
CA VAL A 61 7.78 19.70 4.81
C VAL A 61 7.03 20.49 5.88
N LEU A 62 5.82 20.07 6.26
CA LEU A 62 5.02 20.73 7.29
C LEU A 62 5.69 20.68 8.66
N LEU A 63 6.23 19.54 9.07
CA LEU A 63 6.97 19.42 10.33
C LEU A 63 8.24 20.29 10.29
N SER A 64 8.98 20.27 9.19
CA SER A 64 10.17 21.12 9.06
C SER A 64 9.82 22.60 9.19
N PHE A 65 8.74 23.04 8.52
CA PHE A 65 8.25 24.41 8.62
C PHE A 65 7.77 24.77 10.03
N PHE A 66 7.02 23.88 10.68
CA PHE A 66 6.53 24.09 12.05
C PHE A 66 7.69 24.20 13.05
N SER A 67 8.72 23.36 12.91
CA SER A 67 9.93 23.43 13.74
C SER A 67 10.65 24.76 13.59
N LEU A 68 10.76 25.28 12.35
CA LEU A 68 11.38 26.58 12.08
C LEU A 68 10.60 27.75 12.70
N VAL A 69 9.27 27.72 12.61
CA VAL A 69 8.41 28.82 13.12
C VAL A 69 8.33 28.80 14.65
N THR A 70 8.20 27.62 15.26
CA THR A 70 8.02 27.51 16.72
C THR A 70 9.33 27.47 17.49
N GLY A 71 10.46 27.21 16.83
CA GLY A 71 11.75 26.99 17.47
C GLY A 71 11.81 25.72 18.32
N ILE A 72 10.74 24.92 18.35
CA ILE A 72 10.67 23.65 19.08
C ILE A 72 11.37 22.59 18.25
N ASN A 73 12.26 21.84 18.89
CA ASN A 73 12.97 20.75 18.25
C ASN A 73 11.99 19.61 17.88
N GLN A 74 11.74 19.42 16.59
CA GLN A 74 10.88 18.37 16.04
C GLN A 74 11.67 17.17 15.49
N PHE A 75 12.93 17.02 15.88
CA PHE A 75 13.82 15.94 15.45
C PHE A 75 13.16 14.55 15.51
N LEU A 76 12.48 14.21 16.62
CA LEU A 76 11.78 12.93 16.75
C LEU A 76 10.66 12.76 15.71
N GLY A 77 9.86 13.80 15.43
CA GLY A 77 8.77 13.73 14.46
C GLY A 77 9.30 13.57 13.03
N ILE A 78 10.38 14.28 12.69
CA ILE A 78 11.05 14.16 11.39
C ILE A 78 11.67 12.75 11.25
N LEU A 79 12.30 12.23 12.31
CA LEU A 79 12.86 10.88 12.32
C LEU A 79 11.79 9.81 12.06
N PHE A 80 10.62 9.90 12.71
CA PHE A 80 9.50 8.98 12.45
C PHE A 80 9.01 9.05 11.00
N MET A 81 8.92 10.24 10.42
CA MET A 81 8.55 10.40 9.02
C MET A 81 9.58 9.80 8.06
N ILE A 82 10.89 9.95 8.34
CA ILE A 82 11.96 9.35 7.54
C ILE A 82 11.89 7.82 7.61
N VAL A 83 11.65 7.25 8.79
CA VAL A 83 11.48 5.79 8.95
C VAL A 83 10.24 5.30 8.18
N LEU A 84 9.12 6.02 8.24
CA LEU A 84 7.90 5.70 7.47
C LEU A 84 8.13 5.80 5.95
N PHE A 85 8.89 6.81 5.51
CA PHE A 85 9.28 6.98 4.12
C PHE A 85 10.14 5.81 3.64
N ALA A 86 11.16 5.43 4.42
CA ALA A 86 12.01 4.28 4.13
C ALA A 86 11.17 3.00 4.08
N TYR A 87 10.32 2.75 5.07
CA TYR A 87 9.46 1.57 5.09
C TYR A 87 8.53 1.50 3.87
N ASN A 88 7.91 2.61 3.47
CA ASN A 88 7.07 2.65 2.25
C ASN A 88 7.88 2.40 0.98
N THR A 89 9.03 3.05 0.86
CA THR A 89 9.89 2.97 -0.34
C THR A 89 10.48 1.57 -0.49
N PHE A 90 11.08 1.02 0.58
CA PHE A 90 11.64 -0.33 0.58
C PHE A 90 10.57 -1.40 0.47
N GLY A 91 9.41 -1.23 1.13
CA GLY A 91 8.29 -2.16 1.04
C GLY A 91 7.77 -2.29 -0.40
N TYR A 92 7.66 -1.18 -1.12
CA TYR A 92 7.26 -1.18 -2.53
C TYR A 92 8.35 -1.73 -3.45
N LEU A 93 9.60 -1.27 -3.32
CA LEU A 93 10.73 -1.78 -4.11
C LEU A 93 10.93 -3.29 -3.93
N TRP A 94 10.79 -3.80 -2.70
CA TRP A 94 10.86 -5.23 -2.42
C TRP A 94 9.72 -5.99 -3.11
N LYS A 95 8.50 -5.44 -3.08
CA LYS A 95 7.34 -6.07 -3.70
C LYS A 95 7.45 -6.10 -5.23
N VAL A 96 7.91 -5.01 -5.83
CA VAL A 96 8.18 -4.90 -7.28
C VAL A 96 9.31 -5.83 -7.71
N SER A 97 10.42 -5.88 -6.96
CA SER A 97 11.56 -6.75 -7.31
C SER A 97 11.24 -8.24 -7.23
N ARG A 98 10.33 -8.68 -6.33
CA ARG A 98 9.81 -10.05 -6.36
C ARG A 98 8.92 -10.31 -7.56
N PHE A 99 8.07 -9.36 -7.93
CA PHE A 99 7.18 -9.51 -9.09
C PHE A 99 7.95 -9.70 -10.41
N TYR A 100 9.08 -9.01 -10.58
CA TYR A 100 9.94 -9.14 -11.76
C TYR A 100 10.96 -10.31 -11.71
N ARG A 101 11.14 -10.97 -10.56
CA ARG A 101 12.02 -12.15 -10.45
C ARG A 101 11.30 -13.47 -10.69
N GLU A 102 9.96 -13.46 -10.66
CA GLU A 102 9.12 -14.66 -10.78
C GLU A 102 8.24 -14.67 -12.04
N GLY A 103 8.25 -13.59 -12.84
CA GLY A 103 7.60 -13.50 -14.16
C GLY A 103 8.61 -13.51 -15.29
#